data_AF-A0AA38FFS9-F1
#
_entry.id   AF-A0AA38FFS9-F1
#
_cell.length_a   1.000
_cell.length_b   1.000
_cell.length_c   1.000
_cell.angle_alpha   90.00
_cell.angle_beta   90.00
_cell.angle_gamma   90.00
#
_symmetry.space_group_name_H-M   'P 1'
#
loop_
_entity.id
_entity.type
_entity.pdbx_description
1 polymer ?
#
loop_
_entity_poly.entity_id
_entity_poly.type
_entity_poly.pdbx_seq_one_letter_code
_entity_poly.pdbx_strand_id
1 'polypeptide(L)'
;PKSGYGMIPTLERTIERPANVEIIDNRALDVQAFWDYQYLFMSQRSEAVNPIVLKVVEGSVPADLEGTYYLGGPGLFHDDHGSSVHPLDGHGYLRRFRIQAETVSYSARYIETEARKEEYDEEQNNWRFTHRGPFSVLKGGERIGNVKVMKNTANTSVLSWA
;
A
#
# COMPACT_ATOMS: atom_id res chain seq x y z
N PRO A 1 29.72 11.22 19.63
CA PRO A 1 29.61 10.35 20.83
C PRO A 1 28.80 11.04 21.94
N LYS A 2 27.63 10.63 22.41
CA LYS A 2 26.72 9.50 22.16
C LYS A 2 25.29 10.08 22.23
N SER A 3 24.44 9.84 21.23
CA SER A 3 23.00 10.11 21.32
C SER A 3 22.29 8.84 21.77
N GLY A 4 21.64 8.88 22.93
CA GLY A 4 20.77 7.80 23.39
C GLY A 4 19.43 7.86 22.65
N TYR A 5 19.19 6.90 21.78
CA TYR A 5 17.84 6.63 21.28
C TYR A 5 17.15 5.69 22.27
N GLY A 6 16.18 6.24 23.01
CA GLY A 6 15.24 5.49 23.83
C GLY A 6 14.32 4.65 22.95
N MET A 7 13.97 3.48 23.48
CA MET A 7 13.09 2.48 22.89
C MET A 7 11.71 3.06 22.55
N ILE A 8 11.21 2.80 21.33
CA ILE A 8 9.81 3.07 20.97
C ILE A 8 8.98 1.89 21.49
N PRO A 9 8.02 2.09 22.43
CA PRO A 9 7.14 1.02 22.85
C PRO A 9 6.09 0.75 21.76
N THR A 10 5.94 -0.52 21.41
CA THR A 10 4.81 -1.03 20.64
C THR A 10 3.52 -0.76 21.41
N LEU A 11 2.68 0.16 20.92
CA LEU A 11 1.30 0.27 21.36
C LEU A 11 0.39 0.02 20.16
N GLU A 12 -0.23 -1.16 20.15
CA GLU A 12 -1.54 -1.33 19.53
C GLU A 12 -2.51 -0.39 20.26
N ARG A 13 -2.67 0.83 19.75
CA ARG A 13 -3.75 1.73 20.15
C ARG A 13 -4.65 1.87 18.94
N THR A 14 -5.87 1.38 19.05
CA THR A 14 -6.98 1.86 18.22
C THR A 14 -7.07 3.37 18.47
N ILE A 15 -6.58 4.18 17.54
CA ILE A 15 -6.61 5.65 17.68
C ILE A 15 -7.99 6.10 17.20
N GLU A 16 -8.87 6.40 18.14
CA GLU A 16 -10.17 6.97 17.84
C GLU A 16 -10.02 8.38 17.26
N ARG A 17 -10.75 8.64 16.17
CA ARG A 17 -10.88 9.95 15.52
C ARG A 17 -11.52 10.93 16.51
N PRO A 18 -10.91 12.08 16.84
CA PRO A 18 -11.59 13.08 17.65
C PRO A 18 -12.79 13.63 16.88
N ALA A 19 -13.95 13.65 17.54
CA ALA A 19 -15.19 14.17 16.97
C ALA A 19 -15.13 15.70 16.83
N ASN A 20 -15.49 16.17 15.63
CA ASN A 20 -15.94 17.50 15.24
C ASN A 20 -15.50 18.65 16.16
N VAL A 21 -14.29 19.14 15.91
CA VAL A 21 -13.75 20.37 16.51
C VAL A 21 -13.75 21.44 15.43
N GLU A 22 -14.71 22.37 15.48
CA GLU A 22 -14.64 23.63 14.75
C GLU A 22 -13.54 24.49 15.37
N ILE A 23 -12.32 24.40 14.84
CA ILE A 23 -11.23 25.30 15.25
C ILE A 23 -10.51 25.81 14.00
N ILE A 24 -10.59 27.13 13.79
CA ILE A 24 -9.64 27.87 12.94
C ILE A 24 -8.33 27.99 13.72
N ASP A 25 -7.57 26.91 13.77
CA ASP A 25 -6.18 26.86 14.25
C ASP A 25 -5.39 26.23 13.13
N ASN A 26 -4.55 27.04 12.49
CA ASN A 26 -3.70 26.57 11.40
C ASN A 26 -2.84 25.36 11.83
N ARG A 27 -2.50 25.24 13.13
CA ARG A 27 -1.78 24.06 13.62
C ARG A 27 -2.61 22.77 13.60
N ALA A 28 -3.92 22.86 13.87
CA ALA A 28 -4.81 21.71 13.79
C ALA A 28 -5.01 21.27 12.33
N LEU A 29 -5.12 22.23 11.41
CA LEU A 29 -5.14 21.97 9.97
C LEU A 29 -3.82 21.34 9.49
N ASP A 30 -2.66 21.83 9.95
CA ASP A 30 -1.35 21.27 9.61
C ASP A 30 -1.19 19.84 10.11
N VAL A 31 -1.66 19.54 11.33
CA VAL A 31 -1.66 18.19 11.90
C VAL A 31 -2.58 17.27 11.10
N GLN A 32 -3.79 17.73 10.74
CA GLN A 32 -4.71 16.94 9.91
C GLN A 32 -4.10 16.65 8.53
N ALA A 33 -3.56 17.66 7.86
CA ALA A 33 -2.92 17.51 6.55
C ALA A 33 -1.71 16.56 6.61
N PHE A 34 -0.93 16.62 7.69
CA PHE A 34 0.16 15.67 7.92
C PHE A 34 -0.36 14.23 7.99
N TRP A 35 -1.41 13.98 8.77
CA TRP A 35 -2.00 12.64 8.88
C TRP A 35 -2.63 12.16 7.58
N ASP A 36 -3.37 13.03 6.88
CA ASP A 36 -3.97 12.73 5.57
C ASP A 36 -2.87 12.34 4.56
N TYR A 37 -1.73 13.02 4.58
CA TYR A 37 -0.58 12.68 3.75
C TYR A 37 0.05 11.33 4.14
N GLN A 38 0.21 11.04 5.44
CA GLN A 38 0.73 9.75 5.89
C GLN A 38 -0.17 8.58 5.47
N TYR A 39 -1.48 8.80 5.37
CA TYR A 39 -2.44 7.79 4.94
C TYR A 39 -2.14 7.26 3.53
N LEU A 40 -1.52 8.07 2.66
CA LEU A 40 -1.09 7.67 1.32
C LEU A 40 -0.02 6.55 1.34
N PHE A 41 0.68 6.37 2.46
CA PHE A 41 1.75 5.39 2.64
C PHE A 41 1.38 4.28 3.62
N MET A 42 0.09 4.09 3.90
CA MET A 42 -0.40 2.93 4.63
C MET A 42 -0.48 1.70 3.73
N SER A 43 -0.08 0.54 4.27
CA SER A 43 -0.15 -0.74 3.55
C SER A 43 -1.61 -1.15 3.30
N GLN A 44 -1.96 -1.43 2.04
CA GLN A 44 -3.24 -2.02 1.65
C GLN A 44 -3.14 -3.54 1.64
N ARG A 45 -3.30 -4.18 2.80
CA ARG A 45 -3.07 -5.63 2.95
C ARG A 45 -4.12 -6.52 2.29
N SER A 46 -5.36 -6.04 2.16
CA SER A 46 -6.46 -6.84 1.60
C SER A 46 -6.52 -6.74 0.08
N GLU A 47 -6.77 -7.85 -0.58
CA GLU A 47 -7.13 -7.93 -2.00
C GLU A 47 -8.66 -7.94 -2.18
N ALA A 48 -9.13 -7.43 -3.30
CA ALA A 48 -10.51 -7.59 -3.77
C ALA A 48 -10.48 -8.51 -4.99
N VAL A 49 -10.31 -9.81 -4.74
CA VAL A 49 -10.16 -10.85 -5.79
C VAL A 49 -11.43 -10.97 -6.62
N ASN A 50 -12.59 -10.95 -5.95
CA ASN A 50 -13.89 -10.89 -6.61
C ASN A 50 -14.28 -9.42 -6.85
N PRO A 51 -14.75 -9.05 -8.05
CA PRO A 51 -15.17 -7.68 -8.33
C PRO A 51 -16.30 -7.21 -7.40
N ILE A 52 -16.15 -6.01 -6.86
CA ILE A 52 -17.12 -5.33 -6.02
C ILE A 52 -17.79 -4.25 -6.86
N VAL A 53 -19.12 -4.23 -6.91
CA VAL A 53 -19.86 -3.14 -7.56
C VAL A 53 -19.79 -1.90 -6.68
N LEU A 54 -19.29 -0.80 -7.23
CA LEU A 54 -19.19 0.46 -6.50
C LEU A 54 -20.51 1.23 -6.56
N LYS A 55 -20.86 1.88 -5.46
CA LYS A 55 -21.98 2.83 -5.40
C LYS A 55 -21.49 4.22 -5.75
N VAL A 56 -22.13 4.87 -6.71
CA VAL A 56 -21.93 6.30 -6.98
C VAL A 56 -22.43 7.11 -5.80
N VAL A 57 -21.55 7.90 -5.19
CA VAL A 57 -21.88 8.75 -4.03
C VAL A 57 -22.29 10.17 -4.43
N GLU A 58 -21.78 10.65 -5.57
CA GLU A 58 -22.03 11.98 -6.12
C GLU A 58 -21.96 11.92 -7.66
N GLY A 59 -22.82 12.67 -8.35
CA GLY A 59 -22.89 12.70 -9.82
C GLY A 59 -23.47 11.43 -10.45
N SER A 60 -23.06 11.15 -11.69
CA SER A 60 -23.46 9.96 -12.46
C SER A 60 -22.32 9.48 -13.36
N VAL A 61 -22.27 8.18 -13.65
CA VAL A 61 -21.32 7.61 -14.63
C VAL A 61 -21.82 7.96 -16.03
N PRO A 62 -21.01 8.58 -16.91
CA PRO A 62 -21.43 8.87 -18.28
C PRO A 62 -21.76 7.58 -19.05
N ALA A 63 -22.89 7.56 -19.76
CA ALA A 63 -23.35 6.39 -20.50
C ALA A 63 -22.44 5.98 -21.67
N ASP A 64 -21.63 6.92 -22.19
CA ASP A 64 -20.66 6.72 -23.26
C ASP A 64 -19.25 6.38 -22.75
N LEU A 65 -19.03 6.37 -21.43
CA LEU A 65 -17.76 5.95 -20.83
C LEU A 65 -17.76 4.44 -20.60
N GLU A 66 -17.14 3.71 -21.52
CA GLU A 66 -16.90 2.28 -21.38
C GLU A 66 -15.40 1.96 -21.42
N GLY A 67 -14.98 1.02 -20.58
CA GLY A 67 -13.59 0.58 -20.59
C GLY A 67 -13.09 0.06 -19.26
N THR A 68 -11.77 -0.01 -19.14
CA THR A 68 -11.11 -0.44 -17.91
C THR A 68 -9.95 0.49 -17.59
N TYR A 69 -9.99 1.10 -16.41
CA TYR A 69 -8.89 1.86 -15.85
C TYR A 69 -8.07 0.97 -14.92
N TYR A 70 -6.79 0.83 -15.22
CA TYR A 70 -5.82 0.14 -14.38
C TYR A 70 -4.96 1.16 -13.64
N LEU A 71 -4.80 0.97 -12.34
CA LEU A 71 -3.94 1.77 -11.49
C LEU A 71 -2.93 0.86 -10.78
N GLY A 72 -1.70 0.89 -11.26
CA GLY A 72 -0.53 0.30 -10.59
C GLY A 72 -0.01 1.21 -9.49
N GLY A 73 0.71 0.64 -8.54
CA GLY A 73 1.34 1.38 -7.44
C GLY A 73 1.88 0.43 -6.37
N PRO A 74 2.71 0.90 -5.44
CA PRO A 74 3.08 0.12 -4.26
C PRO A 74 1.87 -0.04 -3.33
N GLY A 75 1.64 -1.24 -2.81
CA GLY A 75 0.54 -1.53 -1.88
C GLY A 75 0.98 -2.00 -0.50
N LEU A 76 2.28 -2.17 -0.26
CA LEU A 76 2.79 -2.70 1.01
C LEU A 76 4.10 -2.01 1.38
N PHE A 77 4.15 -1.39 2.56
CA PHE A 77 5.29 -0.60 3.04
C PHE A 77 5.89 -1.15 4.33
N HIS A 78 5.14 -1.98 5.05
CA HIS A 78 5.50 -2.58 6.33
C HIS A 78 5.19 -4.07 6.26
N ASP A 79 6.11 -4.89 6.75
CA ASP A 79 5.87 -6.31 6.98
C ASP A 79 5.36 -6.56 8.41
N ASP A 80 5.08 -7.81 8.72
CA ASP A 80 4.55 -8.21 10.03
C ASP A 80 5.64 -8.47 11.08
N HIS A 81 6.91 -8.25 10.71
CA HIS A 81 8.10 -8.47 11.55
C HIS A 81 8.83 -7.16 11.88
N GLY A 82 8.23 -6.02 11.53
CA GLY A 82 8.71 -4.68 11.87
C GLY A 82 9.76 -4.12 10.92
N SER A 83 9.89 -4.67 9.70
CA SER A 83 10.61 -4.02 8.60
C SER A 83 9.69 -3.05 7.86
N SER A 84 10.27 -1.91 7.48
CA SER A 84 9.64 -0.95 6.58
C SER A 84 10.48 -0.82 5.31
N VAL A 85 9.84 -0.47 4.22
CA VAL A 85 10.50 -0.16 2.95
C VAL A 85 10.15 1.25 2.48
N HIS A 86 11.06 1.84 1.73
CA HIS A 86 10.79 3.02 0.94
C HIS A 86 9.60 2.76 0.01
N PRO A 87 8.71 3.74 -0.26
CA PRO A 87 7.52 3.51 -1.07
C PRO A 87 7.79 2.89 -2.45
N LEU A 88 8.91 3.24 -3.08
CA LEU A 88 9.32 2.68 -4.37
C LEU A 88 9.69 1.18 -4.32
N ASP A 89 9.97 0.64 -3.13
CA ASP A 89 10.37 -0.76 -2.91
C ASP A 89 9.20 -1.64 -2.41
N GLY A 90 8.01 -1.06 -2.25
CA GLY A 90 6.79 -1.79 -1.90
C GLY A 90 6.28 -2.67 -3.03
N HIS A 91 5.68 -3.81 -2.71
CA HIS A 91 5.13 -4.73 -3.71
C HIS A 91 4.03 -4.08 -4.55
N GLY A 92 4.03 -4.35 -5.86
CA GLY A 92 3.05 -3.83 -6.80
C GLY A 92 1.65 -4.34 -6.49
N TYR A 93 0.70 -3.41 -6.38
CA TYR A 93 -0.71 -3.65 -6.14
C TYR A 93 -1.52 -3.04 -7.28
N LEU A 94 -2.09 -3.92 -8.09
CA LEU A 94 -2.84 -3.54 -9.28
C LEU A 94 -4.31 -3.41 -8.93
N ARG A 95 -4.86 -2.21 -9.16
CA ARG A 95 -6.29 -1.91 -9.04
C ARG A 95 -6.91 -1.81 -10.42
N ARG A 96 -8.12 -2.32 -10.54
CA ARG A 96 -8.91 -2.32 -11.78
C ARG A 96 -10.28 -1.73 -11.51
N PHE A 97 -10.65 -0.73 -12.30
CA PHE A 97 -11.99 -0.18 -12.38
C PHE A 97 -12.56 -0.50 -13.76
N ARG A 98 -13.52 -1.42 -13.83
CA ARG A 98 -14.21 -1.76 -15.07
C ARG A 98 -15.53 -1.00 -15.12
N ILE A 99 -15.73 -0.23 -16.18
CA ILE A 99 -16.90 0.59 -16.43
C ILE A 99 -17.66 -0.01 -17.60
N GLN A 100 -18.91 -0.40 -17.36
CA GLN A 100 -19.79 -1.00 -18.35
C GLN A 100 -21.25 -0.73 -17.97
N ALA A 101 -22.06 -0.26 -18.92
CA ALA A 101 -23.49 0.04 -18.70
C ALA A 101 -23.73 0.88 -17.43
N GLU A 102 -23.07 2.03 -17.34
CA GLU A 102 -23.16 2.99 -16.22
C GLU A 102 -22.77 2.42 -14.83
N THR A 103 -22.23 1.20 -14.79
CA THR A 103 -21.82 0.50 -13.58
C THR A 103 -20.31 0.43 -13.50
N VAL A 104 -19.75 0.70 -12.32
CA VAL A 104 -18.31 0.56 -12.04
C VAL A 104 -18.09 -0.62 -11.11
N SER A 105 -17.22 -1.55 -11.50
CA SER A 105 -16.74 -2.64 -10.65
C SER A 105 -15.27 -2.48 -10.33
N TYR A 106 -14.92 -2.70 -9.05
CA TYR A 106 -13.57 -2.61 -8.51
C TYR A 106 -13.04 -4.00 -8.19
N SER A 107 -11.78 -4.25 -8.52
CA SER A 107 -11.02 -5.40 -8.04
C SER A 107 -9.57 -5.01 -7.87
N ALA A 108 -8.85 -5.67 -6.98
CA ALA A 108 -7.44 -5.40 -6.78
C ALA A 108 -6.69 -6.62 -6.25
N ARG A 109 -5.46 -6.79 -6.72
CA ARG A 109 -4.55 -7.87 -6.31
C ARG A 109 -3.10 -7.38 -6.35
N TYR A 110 -2.25 -8.00 -5.54
CA TYR A 110 -0.81 -7.89 -5.67
C TYR A 110 -0.35 -8.61 -6.94
N ILE A 111 0.67 -8.04 -7.58
CA ILE A 111 1.32 -8.66 -8.73
C ILE A 111 2.19 -9.82 -8.22
N GLU A 112 2.00 -10.99 -8.81
CA GLU A 112 2.66 -12.24 -8.43
C GLU A 112 4.12 -12.29 -8.92
N THR A 113 4.92 -11.31 -8.53
CA THR A 113 6.38 -11.32 -8.73
C THR A 113 7.03 -12.42 -7.88
N GLU A 114 8.21 -12.89 -8.27
CA GLU A 114 8.96 -13.87 -7.46
C GLU A 114 9.27 -13.33 -6.05
N ALA A 115 9.61 -12.04 -5.94
CA ALA A 115 9.81 -11.40 -4.64
C ALA A 115 8.52 -11.41 -3.78
N ARG A 116 7.34 -11.20 -4.38
CA ARG A 116 6.07 -11.30 -3.65
C ARG A 116 5.83 -12.72 -3.16
N LYS A 117 6.03 -13.73 -4.03
CA LYS A 117 5.82 -15.14 -3.69
C LYS A 117 6.74 -15.61 -2.56
N GLU A 118 7.98 -15.12 -2.53
CA GLU A 118 8.96 -15.47 -1.50
C GLU A 118 8.73 -14.71 -0.17
N GLU A 119 8.10 -13.52 -0.21
CA GLU A 119 7.90 -12.67 0.97
C GLU A 119 6.49 -12.77 1.58
N TYR A 120 5.56 -13.47 0.93
CA TYR A 120 4.19 -13.67 1.42
C TYR A 120 3.90 -15.14 1.70
N ASP A 121 3.56 -15.45 2.94
CA ASP A 121 3.07 -16.75 3.37
C ASP A 121 1.54 -16.78 3.24
N GLU A 122 1.04 -17.57 2.30
CA GLU A 122 -0.40 -17.68 2.02
C GLU A 122 -1.14 -18.45 3.11
N GLU A 123 -0.49 -19.41 3.77
CA GLU A 123 -1.11 -20.23 4.84
C GLU A 123 -1.31 -19.40 6.11
N GLN A 124 -0.33 -18.56 6.43
CA GLN A 124 -0.35 -17.70 7.61
C GLN A 124 -0.91 -16.30 7.34
N ASN A 125 -1.19 -15.95 6.08
CA ASN A 125 -1.57 -14.60 5.65
C ASN A 125 -0.60 -13.54 6.22
N ASN A 126 0.70 -13.78 6.02
CA ASN A 126 1.77 -13.09 6.73
C ASN A 126 2.85 -12.61 5.74
N TRP A 127 3.33 -11.39 5.93
CA TRP A 127 4.40 -10.80 5.12
C TRP A 127 5.71 -10.75 5.89
N ARG A 128 6.80 -11.15 5.25
CA ARG A 128 8.16 -11.00 5.76
C ARG A 128 9.09 -10.54 4.65
N PHE A 129 9.65 -9.35 4.78
CA PHE A 129 10.58 -8.84 3.78
C PHE A 129 11.94 -9.54 3.89
N THR A 130 12.43 -10.03 2.77
CA THR A 130 13.71 -10.75 2.64
C THR A 130 14.61 -10.14 1.55
N HIS A 131 13.99 -9.51 0.55
CA HIS A 131 14.63 -8.82 -0.57
C HIS A 131 14.84 -7.34 -0.27
N ARG A 132 16.06 -6.88 -0.50
CA ARG A 132 16.37 -5.45 -0.43
C ARG A 132 16.03 -4.79 -1.75
N GLY A 133 15.20 -3.75 -1.69
CA GLY A 133 15.05 -2.82 -2.79
C GLY A 133 16.20 -1.81 -2.82
N PRO A 134 16.39 -1.08 -3.94
CA PRO A 134 17.44 -0.07 -4.09
C PRO A 134 17.39 1.07 -3.06
N PHE A 135 16.25 1.30 -2.40
CA PHE A 135 16.04 2.43 -1.51
C PHE A 135 15.77 2.03 -0.05
N SER A 136 15.85 0.74 0.30
CA SER A 136 15.45 0.22 1.62
C SER A 136 16.51 -0.65 2.28
N VAL A 137 16.53 -0.60 3.62
CA VAL A 137 17.30 -1.53 4.46
C VAL A 137 16.34 -2.27 5.37
N LEU A 138 16.38 -3.60 5.35
CA LEU A 138 15.48 -4.44 6.15
C LEU A 138 15.99 -4.58 7.59
N LYS A 139 15.06 -4.65 8.55
CA LYS A 139 15.36 -4.83 9.97
C LYS A 139 15.60 -6.31 10.26
N GLY A 140 16.64 -6.63 11.03
CA GLY A 140 16.87 -7.99 11.54
C GLY A 140 17.30 -9.07 10.53
N GLY A 141 17.63 -8.70 9.28
CA GLY A 141 18.11 -9.68 8.30
C GLY A 141 19.52 -10.18 8.65
N GLU A 142 19.68 -11.49 8.86
CA GLU A 142 21.01 -12.11 8.88
C GLU A 142 21.77 -11.74 7.59
N ARG A 143 23.03 -11.34 7.74
CA ARG A 143 23.90 -10.87 6.63
C ARG A 143 24.37 -12.01 5.71
N ILE A 144 23.83 -13.21 5.87
CA ILE A 144 24.34 -14.41 5.21
C ILE A 144 23.46 -14.70 4.00
N GLY A 145 23.97 -14.39 2.80
CA GLY A 145 23.44 -14.97 1.56
C GLY A 145 22.62 -14.08 0.63
N ASN A 146 22.43 -12.78 0.91
CA ASN A 146 21.74 -11.88 -0.03
C ASN A 146 22.64 -11.49 -1.23
N VAL A 147 22.90 -12.46 -2.10
CA VAL A 147 23.51 -12.30 -3.44
C VAL A 147 22.46 -12.04 -4.52
N LYS A 148 21.17 -11.98 -4.16
CA LYS A 148 20.06 -11.82 -5.11
C LYS A 148 19.96 -10.35 -5.55
N VAL A 149 20.14 -10.16 -6.85
CA VAL A 149 20.07 -8.88 -7.56
C VAL A 149 18.64 -8.32 -7.47
N MET A 150 18.53 -7.08 -6.99
CA MET A 150 17.42 -6.11 -7.13
C MET A 150 15.98 -6.66 -7.09
N LYS A 151 15.25 -6.37 -6.00
CA LYS A 151 13.82 -6.68 -5.85
C LYS A 151 13.00 -6.13 -7.02
N ASN A 152 12.38 -7.00 -7.81
CA ASN A 152 11.36 -6.59 -8.79
C ASN A 152 9.99 -6.51 -8.09
N THR A 153 9.43 -5.32 -8.01
CA THR A 153 8.13 -5.05 -7.38
C THR A 153 6.99 -4.88 -8.39
N ALA A 154 7.31 -4.64 -9.66
CA ALA A 154 6.35 -4.32 -10.73
C ALA A 154 5.34 -3.20 -10.37
N ASN A 155 5.76 -2.18 -9.62
CA ASN A 155 4.83 -1.24 -8.96
C ASN A 155 4.64 0.12 -9.68
N THR A 156 5.27 0.39 -10.81
CA THR A 156 5.30 1.74 -11.41
C THR A 156 4.16 2.03 -12.39
N SER A 157 3.93 1.14 -13.36
CA SER A 157 3.00 1.40 -14.47
C SER A 157 2.48 0.11 -15.09
N VAL A 158 1.36 0.22 -15.80
CA VAL A 158 0.70 -0.88 -16.50
C VAL A 158 0.26 -0.39 -17.88
N LEU A 159 0.50 -1.20 -18.90
CA LEU A 159 0.09 -0.95 -20.27
C LEU A 159 -0.66 -2.18 -20.79
N SER A 160 -1.86 -1.96 -21.31
CA SER A 160 -2.63 -2.96 -22.04
C SER A 160 -2.42 -2.73 -23.53
N TRP A 161 -1.79 -3.68 -24.21
CA TRP A 161 -1.49 -3.62 -25.64
C TRP A 161 -1.60 -5.02 -26.25
N ALA A 162 -2.07 -5.12 -27.49
CA ALA A 162 -2.22 -6.37 -28.24
C ALA A 162 -1.38 -6.34 -29.52
#